data_AF-A0A2T2V5I6-F1
#
_entry.id   AF-A0A2T2V5I6-F1
#
_cell.length_a   1.000
_cell.length_b   1.000
_cell.length_c   1.000
_cell.angle_alpha   90.00
_cell.angle_beta   90.00
_cell.angle_gamma   90.00
#
_symmetry.space_group_name_H-M   'P 1'
#
loop_
_entity.id
_entity.type
_entity.pdbx_description
1 polymer ?
#
loop_
_entity_poly.entity_id
_entity_poly.type
_entity_poly.pdbx_seq_one_letter_code
_entity_poly.pdbx_strand_id
1 'polypeptide(L)'
;MAKRRSFLKNAVLSALPLTAPAHWFSSLPNSRQSQPVVLSTWKHGVAANEKAWQLLKEGYKAIDCVEEGVKVSEADPDVNTVGLGGIPDR
;
A
#
# COMPACT_ATOMS: atom_id res chain seq x y z
N MET A 1 -14.38 -40.31 41.39
CA MET A 1 -15.12 -40.83 40.21
C MET A 1 -15.50 -39.68 39.30
N ALA A 2 -15.01 -39.65 38.07
CA ALA A 2 -15.44 -38.65 37.09
C ALA A 2 -16.95 -38.83 36.80
N LYS A 3 -17.76 -37.80 37.09
CA LYS A 3 -19.21 -37.81 36.87
C LYS A 3 -19.44 -37.85 35.35
N ARG A 4 -20.06 -38.92 34.83
CA ARG A 4 -20.45 -39.07 33.41
C ARG A 4 -21.09 -37.81 32.80
N ARG A 5 -21.89 -37.10 33.59
CA ARG A 5 -22.52 -35.82 33.19
C ARG A 5 -21.51 -34.70 32.92
N SER A 6 -20.37 -34.68 33.62
CA SER A 6 -19.27 -33.74 33.34
C SER A 6 -18.55 -34.08 32.04
N PHE A 7 -18.39 -35.37 31.75
CA PHE A 7 -17.78 -35.82 30.50
C PHE A 7 -18.62 -35.46 29.28
N LEU A 8 -19.94 -35.69 29.31
CA LEU A 8 -20.83 -35.29 28.21
C LEU A 8 -20.88 -33.77 28.01
N LYS A 9 -20.85 -32.98 29.09
CA LYS A 9 -20.81 -31.51 28.98
C LYS A 9 -19.53 -31.03 28.28
N ASN A 10 -18.39 -31.60 28.64
CA ASN A 10 -17.11 -31.23 28.03
C ASN A 10 -17.01 -31.73 26.58
N ALA A 11 -17.57 -32.90 26.26
CA ALA A 11 -17.60 -33.46 24.90
C ALA A 11 -18.47 -32.62 23.94
N VAL A 12 -19.63 -32.12 24.40
CA VAL A 12 -20.48 -31.23 23.60
C VAL A 12 -19.79 -29.89 23.33
N LEU A 13 -19.06 -29.35 24.32
CA LEU A 13 -18.32 -28.10 24.16
C LEU A 13 -17.18 -28.21 23.13
N SER A 14 -16.54 -29.38 23.03
CA SER A 14 -15.49 -29.64 22.03
C SER A 14 -16.00 -29.87 20.60
N ALA A 15 -17.30 -30.14 20.41
CA ALA A 15 -17.90 -30.40 19.09
C ALA A 15 -18.45 -29.14 18.38
N LEU A 16 -18.53 -28.01 19.08
CA LEU A 16 -18.95 -26.71 18.54
C LEU A 16 -18.18 -26.22 17.29
N PRO A 17 -16.89 -26.55 17.06
CA PRO A 17 -16.19 -26.10 15.87
C PRO A 17 -16.69 -26.75 14.56
N LEU A 18 -17.36 -27.90 14.64
CA LEU A 18 -17.74 -28.69 13.45
C LEU A 18 -19.06 -28.23 12.79
N THR A 19 -19.87 -27.43 13.49
CA THR A 19 -21.09 -26.81 12.94
C THR A 19 -20.94 -25.32 12.69
N ALA A 20 -19.76 -24.75 12.99
CA ALA A 20 -19.47 -23.37 12.66
C ALA A 20 -19.46 -23.24 11.14
N PRO A 21 -20.29 -22.37 10.56
CA PRO A 21 -20.37 -22.27 9.12
C PRO A 21 -19.05 -21.73 8.58
N ALA A 22 -18.57 -22.32 7.47
CA ALA A 22 -17.23 -22.09 6.92
C ALA A 22 -16.87 -20.60 6.69
N HIS A 23 -17.86 -19.71 6.63
CA HIS A 23 -17.66 -18.26 6.56
C HIS A 23 -17.10 -17.64 7.85
N TRP A 24 -17.19 -18.30 9.02
CA TRP A 24 -16.52 -17.84 10.25
C TRP A 24 -15.00 -18.02 10.20
N PHE A 25 -14.52 -18.91 9.34
CA PHE A 25 -13.09 -19.05 9.00
C PHE A 25 -12.71 -18.26 7.74
N SER A 26 -13.62 -17.44 7.20
CA SER A 26 -13.33 -16.73 5.96
C SER A 26 -12.42 -15.53 6.19
N SER A 27 -11.42 -15.45 5.32
CA SER A 27 -10.47 -14.36 5.14
C SER A 27 -9.47 -14.17 6.27
N LEU A 28 -8.36 -14.91 6.21
CA LEU A 28 -7.09 -14.30 6.61
C LEU A 28 -6.96 -13.02 5.79
N PRO A 29 -6.85 -11.83 6.41
CA PRO A 29 -6.65 -10.61 5.65
C PRO A 29 -5.41 -10.85 4.79
N ASN A 30 -5.59 -10.80 3.47
CA ASN A 30 -4.48 -10.82 2.54
C ASN A 30 -3.67 -9.55 2.84
N SER A 31 -2.62 -9.69 3.66
CA SER A 31 -1.87 -8.58 4.25
C SER A 31 -1.03 -7.81 3.23
N ARG A 32 -1.18 -8.10 1.94
CA ARG A 32 -0.55 -7.37 0.84
C ARG A 32 -1.52 -6.39 0.21
N GLN A 33 -2.18 -5.56 1.01
CA GLN A 33 -2.62 -4.27 0.50
C GLN A 33 -1.35 -3.45 0.26
N SER A 34 -0.88 -3.49 -0.99
CA SER A 34 0.17 -2.62 -1.48
C SER A 34 -0.27 -1.18 -1.26
N GLN A 35 0.30 -0.54 -0.25
CA GLN A 35 0.08 0.89 -0.05
C GLN A 35 0.67 1.64 -1.24
N PRO A 36 0.03 2.73 -1.68
CA PRO A 36 0.63 3.61 -2.68
C PRO A 36 1.97 4.14 -2.15
N VAL A 37 3.03 3.98 -2.94
CA VAL A 37 4.37 4.47 -2.64
C VAL A 37 4.93 5.11 -3.90
N VAL A 38 5.57 6.27 -3.74
CA VAL A 38 6.33 6.95 -4.79
C VAL A 38 7.77 7.14 -4.33
N LEU A 39 8.72 6.87 -5.20
CA LEU A 39 10.14 7.05 -4.98
C LEU A 39 10.73 7.76 -6.19
N SER A 40 11.69 8.64 -5.94
CA SER A 40 12.38 9.43 -6.95
C SER A 40 13.87 9.47 -6.64
N THR A 41 14.67 9.81 -7.65
CA THR A 41 16.11 9.94 -7.51
C THR A 41 16.50 11.37 -7.14
N TRP A 42 17.62 11.48 -6.41
CA TRP A 42 18.28 12.75 -6.06
C TRP A 42 17.46 13.70 -5.16
N LYS A 43 18.01 14.89 -4.89
CA LYS A 43 17.41 15.91 -4.00
C LYS A 43 16.17 16.57 -4.60
N HIS A 44 16.22 16.94 -5.89
CA HIS A 44 15.07 17.55 -6.58
C HIS A 44 13.87 16.59 -6.67
N GLY A 45 14.12 15.28 -6.50
CA GLY A 45 13.09 14.26 -6.36
C GLY A 45 12.13 14.45 -5.18
N VAL A 46 12.50 15.21 -4.14
CA VAL A 46 11.61 15.50 -3.01
C VAL A 46 10.39 16.33 -3.47
N ALA A 47 10.62 17.37 -4.26
CA ALA A 47 9.55 18.21 -4.81
C ALA A 47 8.69 17.43 -5.82
N ALA A 48 9.33 16.58 -6.64
CA ALA A 48 8.61 15.68 -7.55
C ALA A 48 7.70 14.68 -6.79
N ASN A 49 8.19 14.09 -5.69
CA ASN A 49 7.41 13.20 -4.85
C ASN A 49 6.25 13.92 -4.18
N GLU A 50 6.43 15.16 -3.73
CA GLU A 50 5.34 15.93 -3.11
C GLU A 50 4.17 16.12 -4.09
N LYS A 51 4.45 16.48 -5.34
CA LYS A 51 3.43 16.61 -6.38
C LYS A 51 2.79 15.26 -6.73
N ALA A 52 3.61 14.22 -6.94
CA ALA A 52 3.10 12.88 -7.23
C ALA A 52 2.22 12.34 -6.07
N TRP A 53 2.60 12.63 -4.82
CA TRP A 53 1.89 12.16 -3.63
C TRP A 53 0.53 12.82 -3.44
N GLN A 54 0.36 14.08 -3.87
CA GLN A 54 -0.96 14.74 -3.88
C GLN A 54 -1.96 13.94 -4.73
N LEU A 55 -1.58 13.60 -5.96
CA LEU A 55 -2.41 12.83 -6.88
C LEU A 55 -2.57 11.37 -6.44
N LEU A 56 -1.50 10.77 -5.93
CA LEU A 56 -1.53 9.37 -5.51
C LEU A 56 -2.46 9.15 -4.31
N LYS A 57 -2.56 10.11 -3.38
CA LYS A 57 -3.55 10.09 -2.28
C LYS A 57 -5.00 10.19 -2.76
N GLU A 58 -5.22 10.93 -3.84
CA GLU A 58 -6.55 11.10 -4.44
C GLU A 58 -6.97 9.86 -5.27
N GLY A 59 -6.09 8.86 -5.41
CA GLY A 59 -6.39 7.61 -6.08
C GLY A 59 -6.21 7.65 -7.60
N TYR A 60 -5.47 8.65 -8.11
CA TYR A 60 -5.09 8.70 -9.52
C TYR A 60 -4.19 7.53 -9.91
N LYS A 61 -4.10 7.26 -11.22
CA LYS A 61 -3.26 6.17 -11.73
C LYS A 61 -1.79 6.49 -11.47
N ALA A 62 -1.01 5.47 -11.15
CA ALA A 62 0.41 5.61 -10.84
C ALA A 62 1.19 6.28 -12.00
N ILE A 63 0.84 5.99 -13.26
CA ILE A 63 1.48 6.60 -14.43
C ILE A 63 1.26 8.11 -14.50
N ASP A 64 0.04 8.58 -14.24
CA ASP A 64 -0.30 10.00 -14.25
C ASP A 64 0.41 10.71 -13.08
N CYS A 65 0.48 10.06 -11.92
CA CYS A 65 1.15 10.61 -10.74
C CYS A 65 2.65 10.82 -10.96
N VAL A 66 3.34 9.86 -11.58
CA VAL A 66 4.78 10.00 -11.85
C VAL A 66 5.06 11.02 -12.94
N GLU A 67 4.22 11.10 -13.98
CA GLU A 67 4.33 12.10 -15.04
C GLU A 67 4.22 13.52 -14.47
N GLU A 68 3.19 13.78 -13.68
CA GLU A 68 2.99 15.07 -13.01
C GLU A 68 4.08 15.38 -11.98
N GLY A 69 4.65 14.37 -11.33
CA GLY A 69 5.78 14.52 -10.43
C GLY A 69 7.05 14.99 -11.14
N VAL A 70 7.45 14.32 -12.24
CA VAL A 70 8.71 14.66 -12.94
C VAL A 70 8.66 16.02 -13.65
N LYS A 71 7.48 16.47 -14.09
CA LYS A 71 7.27 17.83 -14.64
C LYS A 71 7.76 18.92 -13.69
N VAL A 72 7.70 18.71 -12.38
CA VAL A 72 8.22 19.68 -11.39
C VAL A 72 9.72 19.87 -11.55
N SER A 73 10.49 18.78 -11.71
CA SER A 73 11.94 18.87 -11.94
C SER A 73 12.26 19.39 -13.33
N GLU A 74 11.49 19.04 -14.36
CA GLU A 74 11.70 19.53 -15.72
C GLU A 74 11.39 21.02 -15.90
N ALA A 75 10.51 21.58 -15.09
CA ALA A 75 10.11 22.99 -15.17
C ALA A 75 10.93 23.91 -14.26
N ASP A 76 11.81 23.37 -13.42
CA ASP A 76 12.62 24.13 -12.47
C ASP A 76 13.95 24.57 -13.13
N PRO A 77 14.13 25.87 -13.45
CA PRO A 77 15.34 26.36 -14.11
C PRO A 77 16.60 26.26 -13.24
N ASP A 78 16.47 26.05 -11.93
CA ASP A 78 17.61 25.81 -11.03
C ASP A 78 18.11 24.34 -11.10
N VAL A 79 17.35 23.45 -11.73
CA VAL A 79 17.73 22.05 -11.97
C VAL A 79 18.50 21.91 -13.28
N ASN A 80 19.81 22.02 -13.19
CA ASN A 80 20.68 22.03 -14.37
C ASN A 80 20.91 20.67 -15.06
N THR A 81 20.26 19.61 -14.58
CA THR A 81 20.46 18.23 -15.05
C THR A 81 19.23 17.59 -15.69
N VAL A 82 18.06 18.25 -15.66
CA VAL A 82 16.80 17.70 -16.16
C VAL A 82 15.93 18.83 -16.73
N GLY A 83 15.55 18.76 -18.00
CA GLY A 83 14.58 19.71 -18.60
C GLY A 83 15.09 21.14 -18.71
N LEU A 84 14.26 22.10 -18.29
CA LEU A 84 14.54 23.54 -18.30
C LEU A 84 15.70 23.85 -17.34
N GLY A 85 16.72 24.56 -17.82
CA GLY A 85 17.97 24.77 -17.07
C GLY A 85 19.05 23.72 -17.37
N GLY A 86 18.69 22.63 -18.06
CA GLY A 86 19.62 21.62 -18.55
C GLY A 86 20.77 22.23 -19.37
N ILE A 87 22.00 21.86 -19.01
CA ILE A 87 23.20 22.37 -19.67
C ILE A 87 23.29 21.78 -21.10
N PRO A 88 23.45 22.61 -22.16
CA PRO A 88 23.51 22.13 -23.53
C PRO A 88 24.79 21.36 -23.82
N ASP A 89 24.75 20.56 -24.88
CA ASP A 89 25.94 19.93 -25.45
C ASP A 89 26.88 20.97 -26.10
N ARG A 90 28.14 20.58 -26.31
CA ARG A 90 29.24 21.47 -26.73
C ARG A 90 29.27 21.75 -28.24
#